data_AF-A0A8T4XLS3-F1
#
_entry.id   AF-A0A8T4XLS3-F1
#
_cell.length_a   1.000
_cell.length_b   1.000
_cell.length_c   1.000
_cell.angle_alpha   90.00
_cell.angle_beta   90.00
_cell.angle_gamma   90.00
#
_symmetry.space_group_name_H-M   'P 1'
#
loop_
_entity.id
_entity.type
_entity.pdbx_description
1 polymer ?
#
loop_
_entity_poly.entity_id
_entity_poly.type
_entity_poly.pdbx_seq_one_letter_code
_entity_poly.pdbx_strand_id
1 'polypeptide(L)'
;MLTKLKMKVQSAIKAQAKAASRIGLTPNLISALGIVFAFLSALAYANGRQNIPLAVVLLLLSGYCDMLDGALARLCQKTTSFGGFLDSLLDRYADATIYVGIMLGGLCTLHWGLAALIGSLLVSYARARAEAAGVKMEGVGLAERAERLIIIAVASILEIFWKGALEAGIIVLAVLTNLTVVQRGYHTHKALRERRGNEALNLLA
;
A
#
# COMPACT_ATOMS: atom_id res chain seq x y z
N MET A 1 22.26 -7.63 -1.14
CA MET A 1 21.95 -6.85 -2.38
C MET A 1 20.72 -5.96 -2.23
N LEU A 2 19.62 -6.44 -1.64
CA LEU A 2 18.39 -5.66 -1.41
C LEU A 2 18.58 -4.35 -0.61
N THR A 3 19.45 -4.35 0.40
CA THR A 3 19.76 -3.15 1.21
C THR A 3 20.46 -2.06 0.40
N LYS A 4 21.37 -2.43 -0.51
CA LYS A 4 22.07 -1.49 -1.40
C LYS A 4 21.11 -0.90 -2.44
N LEU A 5 20.18 -1.70 -2.95
CA LEU A 5 19.13 -1.22 -3.86
C LEU A 5 18.19 -0.24 -3.15
N LYS A 6 17.72 -0.57 -1.94
CA LYS A 6 16.87 0.29 -1.11
C LYS A 6 17.53 1.65 -0.85
N MET A 7 18.82 1.65 -0.50
CA MET A 7 19.62 2.87 -0.31
C MET A 7 19.72 3.72 -1.59
N LYS A 8 19.94 3.08 -2.75
CA LYS A 8 20.04 3.78 -4.05
C LYS A 8 18.71 4.40 -4.48
N VAL A 9 17.61 3.67 -4.30
CA VAL A 9 16.25 4.17 -4.54
C VAL A 9 15.94 5.35 -3.62
N GLN A 10 16.21 5.22 -2.31
CA GLN A 10 16.01 6.30 -1.35
C GLN A 10 16.83 7.55 -1.68
N SER A 11 18.07 7.38 -2.13
CA SER A 11 18.93 8.49 -2.55
C SER A 11 18.37 9.20 -3.79
N ALA A 12 17.91 8.43 -4.80
CA ALA A 12 17.29 8.98 -6.00
C ALA A 12 16.00 9.75 -5.68
N ILE A 13 15.11 9.18 -4.86
CA ILE A 13 13.87 9.85 -4.44
C ILE A 13 14.17 11.11 -3.63
N LYS A 14 15.20 11.09 -2.77
CA LYS A 14 15.62 12.30 -2.03
C LYS A 14 16.11 13.40 -2.97
N ALA A 15 16.84 13.05 -4.04
CA ALA A 15 17.27 14.01 -5.05
C ALA A 15 16.07 14.61 -5.80
N GLN A 16 15.10 13.77 -6.18
CA GLN A 16 13.85 14.21 -6.82
C GLN A 16 12.99 15.08 -5.90
N ALA A 17 12.86 14.71 -4.62
CA ALA A 17 12.18 15.52 -3.62
C ALA A 17 12.85 16.90 -3.45
N LYS A 18 14.19 16.96 -3.50
CA LYS A 18 14.92 18.23 -3.48
C LYS A 18 14.62 19.08 -4.71
N ALA A 19 14.52 18.48 -5.90
CA ALA A 19 14.12 19.18 -7.12
C ALA A 19 12.67 19.68 -7.03
N ALA A 20 11.73 18.83 -6.59
CA ALA A 20 10.33 19.18 -6.36
C ALA A 20 10.18 20.33 -5.37
N SER A 21 10.96 20.33 -4.28
CA SER A 21 10.99 21.43 -3.31
C SER A 21 11.46 22.74 -3.92
N ARG A 22 12.41 22.71 -4.88
CA ARG A 22 12.94 23.92 -5.52
C ARG A 22 11.93 24.58 -6.45
N ILE A 23 11.03 23.81 -7.04
CA ILE A 23 9.95 24.31 -7.90
C ILE A 23 8.66 24.64 -7.13
N GLY A 24 8.70 24.62 -5.79
CA GLY A 24 7.59 25.04 -4.94
C GLY A 24 6.47 24.00 -4.75
N LEU A 25 6.68 22.75 -5.15
CA LEU A 25 5.70 21.69 -4.88
C LEU A 25 5.58 21.43 -3.37
N THR A 26 4.37 21.14 -2.92
CA THR A 26 4.07 20.77 -1.52
C THR A 26 3.75 19.28 -1.43
N PRO A 27 4.03 18.61 -0.29
CA PRO A 27 3.67 17.20 -0.09
C PRO A 27 2.20 16.93 -0.39
N ASN A 28 1.30 17.76 0.15
CA ASN A 28 -0.15 17.61 -0.04
C ASN A 28 -0.58 17.66 -1.52
N LEU A 29 0.07 18.51 -2.33
CA LEU A 29 -0.22 18.57 -3.77
C LEU A 29 0.21 17.29 -4.47
N ILE A 30 1.36 16.73 -4.10
CA ILE A 30 1.84 15.46 -4.66
C ILE A 30 0.91 14.30 -4.24
N SER A 31 0.47 14.26 -2.98
CA SER A 31 -0.52 13.27 -2.52
C SER A 31 -1.84 13.38 -3.29
N ALA A 32 -2.33 14.61 -3.53
CA ALA A 32 -3.55 14.83 -4.31
C ALA A 32 -3.41 14.33 -5.75
N LEU A 33 -2.27 14.58 -6.40
CA LEU A 33 -1.97 14.03 -7.73
C LEU A 33 -1.91 12.50 -7.72
N GLY A 34 -1.32 11.90 -6.67
CA GLY A 34 -1.30 10.45 -6.48
C GLY A 34 -2.71 9.85 -6.48
N ILE A 35 -3.66 10.49 -5.80
CA ILE A 35 -5.06 10.06 -5.76
C ILE A 35 -5.75 10.22 -7.11
N VAL A 36 -5.51 11.32 -7.81
CA VAL A 36 -6.04 11.51 -9.18
C VAL A 36 -5.54 10.39 -10.09
N PHE A 37 -4.26 10.05 -10.04
CA PHE A 37 -3.72 8.94 -10.83
C PHE A 37 -4.30 7.58 -10.46
N ALA A 38 -4.55 7.32 -9.16
CA ALA A 38 -5.22 6.09 -8.73
C ALA A 38 -6.64 6.00 -9.31
N PHE A 39 -7.40 7.10 -9.28
CA PHE A 39 -8.75 7.14 -9.83
C PHE A 39 -8.75 6.95 -11.35
N LEU A 40 -7.87 7.63 -12.08
CA LEU A 40 -7.73 7.45 -13.52
C LEU A 40 -7.29 6.03 -13.89
N SER A 41 -6.39 5.43 -13.10
CA SER A 41 -5.98 4.03 -13.26
C SER A 41 -7.17 3.07 -13.09
N ALA A 42 -7.98 3.28 -12.05
CA ALA A 42 -9.18 2.48 -11.83
C ALA A 42 -10.20 2.61 -12.97
N LEU A 43 -10.42 3.83 -13.50
CA LEU A 43 -11.25 4.04 -14.68
C LEU A 43 -10.68 3.32 -15.91
N ALA A 44 -9.37 3.35 -16.12
CA ALA A 44 -8.74 2.62 -17.21
C ALA A 44 -8.94 1.11 -17.05
N TYR A 45 -8.75 0.53 -15.85
CA TYR A 45 -9.08 -0.87 -15.60
C TYR A 45 -10.56 -1.18 -15.85
N ALA A 46 -11.48 -0.31 -15.42
CA ALA A 46 -12.91 -0.49 -15.59
C ALA A 46 -13.36 -0.51 -17.06
N ASN A 47 -12.59 0.14 -17.95
CA ASN A 47 -12.83 0.10 -19.40
C ASN A 47 -12.23 -1.15 -20.09
N GLY A 48 -11.84 -2.17 -19.32
CA GLY A 48 -11.48 -3.50 -19.80
C GLY A 48 -10.04 -3.63 -20.31
N ARG A 49 -9.75 -4.84 -20.80
CA ARG A 49 -8.37 -5.33 -21.06
C ARG A 49 -7.53 -4.43 -21.98
N GLN A 50 -8.12 -3.79 -22.98
CA GLN A 50 -7.40 -2.91 -23.92
C GLN A 50 -6.73 -1.70 -23.24
N ASN A 51 -7.26 -1.26 -22.10
CA ASN A 51 -6.79 -0.09 -21.38
C ASN A 51 -5.79 -0.42 -20.27
N ILE A 52 -5.47 -1.69 -20.05
CA ILE A 52 -4.51 -2.14 -19.03
C ILE A 52 -3.13 -1.47 -19.15
N PRO A 53 -2.54 -1.26 -20.35
CA PRO A 53 -1.26 -0.54 -20.45
C PRO A 53 -1.32 0.87 -19.84
N LEU A 54 -2.41 1.61 -20.08
CA LEU A 54 -2.61 2.92 -19.47
C LEU A 54 -2.87 2.79 -17.97
N ALA A 55 -3.70 1.83 -17.57
CA ALA A 55 -4.05 1.60 -16.18
C ALA A 55 -2.82 1.33 -15.30
N VAL A 56 -1.89 0.49 -15.77
CA VAL A 56 -0.67 0.16 -15.02
C VAL A 56 0.31 1.32 -14.95
N VAL A 57 0.42 2.14 -16.00
CA VAL A 57 1.25 3.35 -15.96
C VAL A 57 0.71 4.33 -14.91
N LEU A 58 -0.60 4.57 -14.91
CA LEU A 58 -1.25 5.45 -13.94
C LEU A 58 -1.15 4.90 -12.51
N LEU A 59 -1.28 3.58 -12.33
CA LEU A 59 -1.08 2.90 -11.04
C LEU A 59 0.34 3.15 -10.50
N LEU A 60 1.36 2.96 -11.34
CA LEU A 60 2.76 3.16 -10.96
C LEU A 60 3.06 4.64 -10.68
N LEU A 61 2.46 5.57 -11.44
CA LEU A 61 2.57 7.00 -11.17
C LEU A 61 1.95 7.37 -9.82
N SER A 62 0.79 6.80 -9.48
CA SER A 62 0.15 6.97 -8.18
C SER A 62 1.07 6.52 -7.03
N GLY A 63 1.61 5.29 -7.11
CA GLY A 63 2.56 4.79 -6.11
C GLY A 63 3.87 5.58 -6.04
N TYR A 64 4.33 6.14 -7.17
CA TYR A 64 5.49 7.03 -7.19
C TYR A 64 5.23 8.36 -6.47
N CYS A 65 4.06 8.97 -6.65
CA CYS A 65 3.66 10.19 -5.95
C CYS A 65 3.70 10.00 -4.42
N ASP A 66 3.17 8.89 -3.91
CA ASP A 66 3.20 8.53 -2.49
C ASP A 66 4.62 8.33 -1.94
N MET A 67 5.52 7.71 -2.71
CA MET A 67 6.91 7.65 -2.29
C MET A 67 7.58 9.04 -2.24
N LEU A 68 7.21 9.92 -3.18
CA LEU A 68 7.80 11.24 -3.34
C LEU A 68 7.27 12.24 -2.29
N ASP A 69 5.98 12.23 -1.97
CA ASP A 69 5.38 13.15 -1.00
C ASP A 69 5.92 12.92 0.41
N GLY A 70 6.11 11.66 0.84
CA GLY A 70 6.66 11.32 2.13
C GLY A 70 8.13 11.68 2.21
N ALA A 71 8.88 11.53 1.10
CA ALA A 71 10.25 11.99 1.02
C ALA A 71 10.35 13.52 1.09
N LEU A 72 9.44 14.24 0.42
CA LEU A 72 9.36 15.69 0.44
C LEU A 72 8.96 16.23 1.82
N ALA A 73 7.98 15.61 2.47
CA ALA A 73 7.54 15.98 3.83
C ALA A 73 8.69 15.85 4.84
N ARG A 74 9.47 14.77 4.77
CA ARG A 74 10.68 14.58 5.58
C ARG A 74 11.76 15.59 5.25
N LEU A 75 12.01 15.86 3.97
CA LEU A 75 13.03 16.82 3.52
C LEU A 75 12.72 18.24 3.98
N CYS A 76 11.46 18.65 3.89
CA CYS A 76 11.00 19.98 4.29
C CYS A 76 10.70 20.11 5.79
N GLN A 77 10.89 19.06 6.59
CA GLN A 77 10.48 19.00 8.01
C GLN A 77 9.01 19.37 8.24
N LYS A 78 8.14 19.04 7.29
CA LYS A 78 6.69 19.33 7.33
C LYS A 78 5.85 18.11 7.73
N THR A 79 6.44 17.14 8.41
CA THR A 79 5.71 15.97 8.92
C THR A 79 4.80 16.38 10.06
N THR A 80 3.50 16.14 9.93
CA THR A 80 2.51 16.41 10.98
C THR A 80 1.68 15.16 11.25
N SER A 81 1.13 15.02 12.46
CA SER A 81 0.27 13.87 12.81
C SER A 81 -0.98 13.80 11.93
N PHE A 82 -1.59 14.95 11.62
CA PHE A 82 -2.72 15.02 10.70
C PHE A 82 -2.32 14.64 9.27
N GLY A 83 -1.15 15.10 8.80
CA GLY A 83 -0.63 14.72 7.49
C GLY A 83 -0.43 13.21 7.36
N GLY A 84 0.18 12.58 8.37
CA GLY A 84 0.35 11.11 8.39
C GLY A 84 -0.99 10.35 8.44
N PHE A 85 -1.99 10.89 9.14
CA PHE A 85 -3.35 10.34 9.12
C PHE A 85 -4.01 10.47 7.74
N LEU A 86 -3.93 11.66 7.12
CA LEU A 86 -4.54 11.94 5.82
C LEU A 86 -3.91 11.10 4.71
N ASP A 87 -2.58 11.04 4.66
CA ASP A 87 -1.79 10.18 3.77
C ASP A 87 -2.27 8.73 3.85
N SER A 88 -2.31 8.22 5.08
CA SER A 88 -2.87 6.92 5.37
C SER A 88 -4.31 6.74 4.88
N LEU A 89 -5.21 7.69 5.12
CA LEU A 89 -6.60 7.59 4.70
C LEU A 89 -6.72 7.55 3.16
N LEU A 90 -6.01 8.46 2.48
CA LEU A 90 -6.00 8.58 1.04
C LEU A 90 -5.46 7.33 0.36
N ASP A 91 -4.39 6.74 0.90
CA ASP A 91 -3.85 5.45 0.45
C ASP A 91 -4.90 4.33 0.42
N ARG A 92 -5.77 4.29 1.43
CA ARG A 92 -6.84 3.27 1.52
C ARG A 92 -7.89 3.48 0.44
N TYR A 93 -8.24 4.74 0.14
CA TYR A 93 -9.13 5.06 -0.99
C TYR A 93 -8.47 4.75 -2.34
N ALA A 94 -7.19 5.06 -2.50
CA ALA A 94 -6.41 4.75 -3.70
C ALA A 94 -6.42 3.24 -3.97
N ASP A 95 -5.96 2.45 -3.00
CA ASP A 95 -5.91 0.99 -3.08
C ASP A 95 -7.31 0.43 -3.41
N ALA A 96 -8.34 0.86 -2.67
CA ALA A 96 -9.70 0.35 -2.86
C ALA A 96 -10.26 0.64 -4.25
N THR A 97 -10.03 1.84 -4.76
CA THR A 97 -10.54 2.26 -6.07
C THR A 97 -9.91 1.43 -7.20
N ILE A 98 -8.63 1.09 -7.11
CA ILE A 98 -7.95 0.19 -8.07
C ILE A 98 -8.60 -1.18 -8.11
N TYR A 99 -8.82 -1.82 -6.95
CA TYR A 99 -9.50 -3.12 -6.89
C TYR A 99 -10.91 -3.05 -7.49
N VAL A 100 -11.67 -1.98 -7.21
CA VAL A 100 -13.00 -1.75 -7.80
C VAL A 100 -12.91 -1.62 -9.32
N GLY A 101 -11.96 -0.85 -9.85
CA GLY A 101 -11.75 -0.71 -11.29
C GLY A 101 -11.46 -2.04 -11.97
N ILE A 102 -10.61 -2.88 -11.37
CA ILE A 102 -10.29 -4.22 -11.86
C ILE A 102 -11.54 -5.12 -11.90
N MET A 103 -12.36 -5.10 -10.85
CA MET A 103 -13.61 -5.87 -10.79
C MET A 103 -14.63 -5.39 -11.82
N LEU A 104 -14.83 -4.07 -11.95
CA LEU A 104 -15.76 -3.48 -12.91
C LEU A 104 -15.34 -3.75 -14.37
N GLY A 105 -14.04 -3.84 -14.62
CA GLY A 105 -13.50 -4.20 -15.94
C GLY A 105 -13.63 -5.67 -16.30
N GLY A 106 -14.18 -6.51 -15.41
CA GLY A 106 -14.26 -7.96 -15.61
C GLY A 106 -12.88 -8.63 -15.70
N LEU A 107 -11.86 -8.03 -15.09
CA LEU A 107 -10.46 -8.49 -15.16
C LEU A 107 -10.10 -9.49 -14.06
N CYS A 108 -11.00 -9.72 -13.12
CA CYS A 108 -10.97 -10.82 -12.17
C CYS A 108 -12.41 -11.24 -11.84
N THR A 109 -12.57 -12.46 -11.36
CA THR A 109 -13.85 -12.87 -10.79
C THR A 109 -14.14 -12.12 -9.48
N LEU A 110 -15.40 -11.71 -9.30
CA LEU A 110 -15.83 -10.77 -8.27
C LEU A 110 -15.45 -11.21 -6.84
N HIS A 111 -15.60 -12.49 -6.52
CA HIS A 111 -15.32 -13.02 -5.19
C HIS A 111 -13.82 -12.95 -4.83
N TRP A 112 -12.92 -13.19 -5.79
CA TRP A 112 -11.49 -12.99 -5.58
C TRP A 112 -11.12 -11.51 -5.45
N GLY A 113 -11.71 -10.65 -6.28
CA GLY A 113 -11.53 -9.20 -6.17
C GLY A 113 -11.96 -8.66 -4.80
N LEU A 114 -13.13 -9.08 -4.30
CA LEU A 114 -13.62 -8.71 -2.97
C LEU A 114 -12.72 -9.24 -1.86
N ALA A 115 -12.26 -10.50 -1.94
CA ALA A 115 -11.36 -11.08 -0.95
C ALA A 115 -10.01 -10.34 -0.88
N ALA A 116 -9.45 -9.94 -2.03
CA ALA A 116 -8.22 -9.14 -2.11
C ALA A 116 -8.40 -7.72 -1.58
N LEU A 117 -9.52 -7.08 -1.89
CA LEU A 117 -9.86 -5.75 -1.37
C LEU A 117 -10.00 -5.76 0.16
N ILE A 118 -10.83 -6.68 0.69
CA ILE A 118 -11.06 -6.84 2.13
C ILE A 118 -9.74 -7.13 2.84
N GLY A 119 -8.97 -8.10 2.35
CA GLY A 119 -7.67 -8.44 2.92
C GLY A 119 -6.72 -7.25 2.93
N SER A 120 -6.62 -6.50 1.83
CA SER A 120 -5.74 -5.32 1.72
C SER A 120 -6.08 -4.23 2.74
N LEU A 121 -7.38 -3.95 2.93
CA LEU A 121 -7.83 -2.97 3.92
C LEU A 121 -7.59 -3.47 5.35
N LEU A 122 -7.87 -4.75 5.61
CA LEU A 122 -7.66 -5.36 6.92
C LEU A 122 -6.18 -5.46 7.30
N VAL A 123 -5.26 -5.65 6.35
CA VAL A 123 -3.81 -5.59 6.62
C VAL A 123 -3.44 -4.24 7.23
N SER A 124 -3.89 -3.14 6.61
CA SER A 124 -3.64 -1.78 7.08
C SER A 124 -4.34 -1.48 8.41
N TYR A 125 -5.60 -1.93 8.56
CA TYR A 125 -6.36 -1.77 9.80
C TYR A 125 -5.75 -2.52 10.99
N ALA A 126 -5.36 -3.79 10.79
CA ALA A 126 -4.75 -4.61 11.83
C ALA A 126 -3.47 -3.98 12.37
N ARG A 127 -2.64 -3.40 11.47
CA ARG A 127 -1.46 -2.63 11.88
C ARG A 127 -1.83 -1.42 12.72
N ALA A 128 -2.72 -0.57 12.21
CA ALA A 128 -3.11 0.66 12.91
C ALA A 128 -3.72 0.37 14.30
N ARG A 129 -4.53 -0.69 14.42
CA ARG A 129 -5.13 -1.09 15.71
C ARG A 129 -4.12 -1.68 16.68
N ALA A 130 -3.16 -2.47 16.20
CA ALA A 130 -2.12 -3.02 17.05
C ALA A 130 -1.14 -1.93 17.54
N GLU A 131 -0.76 -0.99 16.67
CA GLU A 131 0.05 0.17 17.05
C GLU A 131 -0.68 1.05 18.07
N ALA A 132 -2.00 1.27 17.90
CA ALA A 132 -2.83 1.94 18.90
C ALA A 132 -2.92 1.19 20.24
N ALA A 133 -2.75 -0.13 20.25
CA ALA A 133 -2.65 -0.95 21.45
C ALA A 133 -1.22 -1.01 22.04
N GLY A 134 -0.27 -0.26 21.47
CA GLY A 134 1.13 -0.20 21.91
C GLY A 134 2.01 -1.34 21.40
N VAL A 135 1.56 -2.10 20.40
CA VAL A 135 2.35 -3.16 19.77
C VAL A 135 3.03 -2.62 18.51
N LYS A 136 4.37 -2.72 18.45
CA LYS A 136 5.13 -2.33 17.25
C LYS A 136 4.85 -3.31 16.11
N MET A 137 4.55 -2.79 14.92
CA MET A 137 4.16 -3.60 13.74
C MET A 137 5.12 -3.46 12.55
N GLU A 138 6.25 -2.78 12.73
CA GLU A 138 7.25 -2.63 11.68
C GLU A 138 7.80 -4.00 11.24
N GLY A 139 7.71 -4.30 9.95
CA GLY A 139 8.24 -5.55 9.36
C GLY A 139 7.40 -6.80 9.67
N VAL A 140 6.22 -6.67 10.29
CA VAL A 140 5.34 -7.80 10.55
C VAL A 140 4.34 -7.96 9.41
N GLY A 141 4.46 -9.06 8.66
CA GLY A 141 3.57 -9.43 7.57
C GLY A 141 4.25 -9.47 6.20
N LEU A 142 3.68 -10.25 5.27
CA LEU A 142 4.27 -10.49 3.95
C LEU A 142 3.74 -9.56 2.86
N ALA A 143 2.51 -9.06 3.01
CA ALA A 143 1.83 -8.26 1.99
C ALA A 143 1.62 -6.80 2.43
N GLU A 144 2.72 -6.06 2.64
CA GLU A 144 2.61 -4.61 2.84
C GLU A 144 2.19 -3.91 1.55
N ARG A 145 1.97 -2.59 1.62
CA ARG A 145 1.35 -1.85 0.52
C ARG A 145 2.18 -1.86 -0.76
N ALA A 146 3.50 -1.71 -0.64
CA ALA A 146 4.39 -1.71 -1.80
C ALA A 146 4.34 -3.06 -2.54
N GLU A 147 4.35 -4.17 -1.82
CA GLU A 147 4.27 -5.51 -2.40
C GLU A 147 2.94 -5.71 -3.14
N ARG A 148 1.82 -5.23 -2.58
CA ARG A 148 0.52 -5.31 -3.25
C ARG A 148 0.51 -4.55 -4.57
N LEU A 149 1.00 -3.32 -4.56
CA LEU A 149 1.06 -2.44 -5.73
C LEU A 149 1.95 -3.05 -6.82
N ILE A 150 3.09 -3.63 -6.44
CA ILE A 150 3.99 -4.35 -7.35
C ILE A 150 3.30 -5.59 -7.94
N ILE A 151 2.60 -6.39 -7.14
CA ILE A 151 1.90 -7.59 -7.63
C ILE A 151 0.83 -7.19 -8.66
N ILE A 152 0.01 -6.16 -8.38
CA ILE A 152 -0.99 -5.66 -9.34
C ILE A 152 -0.30 -5.18 -10.62
N ALA A 153 0.78 -4.42 -10.51
CA ALA A 153 1.49 -3.89 -11.67
C ALA A 153 2.10 -4.99 -12.54
N VAL A 154 2.80 -5.96 -11.93
CA VAL A 154 3.38 -7.10 -12.64
C VAL A 154 2.29 -7.95 -13.27
N ALA A 155 1.23 -8.27 -12.54
CA ALA A 155 0.10 -9.05 -13.06
C ALA A 155 -0.61 -8.32 -14.22
N SER A 156 -0.71 -7.00 -14.17
CA SER A 156 -1.25 -6.16 -15.25
C SER A 156 -0.36 -6.17 -16.49
N ILE A 157 0.97 -6.09 -16.33
CA ILE A 157 1.90 -6.18 -17.45
C ILE A 157 1.84 -7.57 -18.09
N LEU A 158 1.82 -8.63 -17.27
CA LEU A 158 1.68 -9.99 -17.75
C LEU A 158 0.34 -10.23 -18.43
N GLU A 159 -0.74 -9.58 -17.96
CA GLU A 159 -2.06 -9.67 -18.57
C GLU A 159 -1.99 -9.26 -20.04
N ILE A 160 -1.20 -8.25 -20.42
CA ILE A 160 -1.01 -7.81 -21.82
C ILE A 160 -0.63 -8.99 -22.72
N PHE A 161 0.25 -9.89 -22.25
CA PHE A 161 0.76 -11.03 -23.00
C PHE A 161 -0.06 -12.31 -22.79
N TRP A 162 -0.65 -12.50 -21.60
CA TRP A 162 -1.37 -13.71 -21.22
C TRP A 162 -2.67 -13.38 -20.49
N LYS A 163 -3.81 -13.71 -21.10
CA LYS A 163 -5.13 -13.52 -20.50
C LYS A 163 -5.31 -14.37 -19.24
N GLY A 164 -5.72 -13.73 -18.15
CA GLY A 164 -5.92 -14.33 -16.84
C GLY A 164 -4.75 -14.12 -15.86
N ALA A 165 -3.65 -13.51 -16.29
CA ALA A 165 -2.54 -13.19 -15.40
C ALA A 165 -2.91 -12.16 -14.32
N LEU A 166 -3.75 -11.17 -14.66
CA LEU A 166 -4.25 -10.21 -13.68
C LEU A 166 -5.15 -10.88 -12.65
N GLU A 167 -6.05 -11.76 -13.09
CA GLU A 167 -6.87 -12.56 -12.18
C GLU A 167 -6.01 -13.43 -11.24
N ALA A 168 -5.00 -14.12 -11.77
CA ALA A 168 -4.06 -14.88 -10.96
C ALA A 168 -3.35 -13.99 -9.92
N GLY A 169 -2.94 -12.77 -10.30
CA GLY A 169 -2.39 -11.78 -9.37
C GLY A 169 -3.36 -11.38 -8.26
N ILE A 170 -4.64 -11.19 -8.59
CA ILE A 170 -5.69 -10.89 -7.61
C ILE A 170 -5.94 -12.07 -6.66
N ILE A 171 -5.94 -13.31 -7.16
CA ILE A 171 -6.06 -14.53 -6.32
C ILE A 171 -4.88 -14.61 -5.35
N VAL A 172 -3.65 -14.39 -5.84
CA VAL A 172 -2.45 -14.35 -5.00
C VAL A 172 -2.60 -13.26 -3.93
N LEU A 173 -3.08 -12.07 -4.28
CA LEU A 173 -3.31 -10.99 -3.31
C LEU A 173 -4.38 -11.35 -2.28
N ALA A 174 -5.50 -11.95 -2.70
CA ALA A 174 -6.54 -12.41 -1.79
C ALA A 174 -5.97 -13.35 -0.73
N VAL A 175 -5.17 -14.33 -1.13
CA VAL A 175 -4.54 -15.27 -0.20
C VAL A 175 -3.50 -14.56 0.68
N LEU A 176 -2.53 -13.86 0.09
CA LEU A 176 -1.42 -13.26 0.81
C LEU A 176 -1.87 -12.20 1.82
N THR A 177 -2.84 -11.37 1.46
CA THR A 177 -3.31 -10.30 2.35
C THR A 177 -4.10 -10.86 3.53
N ASN A 178 -5.01 -11.81 3.31
CA ASN A 178 -5.76 -12.43 4.39
C ASN A 178 -4.85 -13.28 5.32
N LEU A 179 -3.85 -13.98 4.77
CA LEU A 179 -2.83 -14.62 5.60
C LEU A 179 -2.02 -13.60 6.42
N THR A 180 -1.68 -12.45 5.84
CA THR A 180 -0.98 -11.37 6.55
C THR A 180 -1.83 -10.80 7.69
N VAL A 181 -3.16 -10.70 7.53
CA VAL A 181 -4.07 -10.29 8.62
C VAL A 181 -3.98 -11.27 9.79
N VAL A 182 -4.03 -12.58 9.51
CA VAL A 182 -3.91 -13.62 10.56
C VAL A 182 -2.54 -13.54 11.24
N GLN A 183 -1.46 -13.37 10.48
CA GLN A 183 -0.11 -13.20 11.02
C GLN A 183 -0.02 -12.01 11.98
N ARG A 184 -0.56 -10.85 11.57
CA ARG A 184 -0.59 -9.63 12.41
C ARG A 184 -1.44 -9.83 13.66
N GLY A 185 -2.60 -10.48 13.54
CA GLY A 185 -3.46 -10.83 14.67
C GLY A 185 -2.74 -11.71 15.70
N TYR A 186 -2.09 -12.78 15.23
CA TYR A 186 -1.31 -13.67 16.08
C TYR A 186 -0.15 -12.96 16.77
N HIS A 187 0.61 -12.16 16.03
CA HIS A 187 1.72 -11.37 16.60
C HIS A 187 1.23 -10.40 17.68
N THR A 188 0.12 -9.70 17.44
CA THR A 188 -0.52 -8.81 18.42
C THR A 188 -0.92 -9.55 19.68
N HIS A 189 -1.58 -10.70 19.53
CA HIS A 189 -2.02 -11.52 20.67
C HIS A 189 -0.84 -11.96 21.53
N LYS A 190 0.23 -12.44 20.91
CA LYS A 190 1.45 -12.87 21.60
C LYS A 190 2.09 -11.71 22.38
N ALA A 191 2.28 -10.56 21.73
CA ALA A 191 2.90 -9.38 22.35
C ALA A 191 2.10 -8.85 23.55
N LEU A 192 0.76 -8.79 23.44
CA LEU A 192 -0.10 -8.34 24.55
C LEU A 192 -0.12 -9.34 25.71
N ARG A 193 -0.03 -10.64 25.44
CA ARG A 193 0.03 -11.67 26.47
C ARG A 193 1.34 -11.60 27.27
N GLU A 194 2.47 -11.42 26.59
CA GLU A 194 3.78 -11.27 27.23
C GLU A 194 3.82 -10.02 28.13
N ARG A 195 3.25 -8.91 27.67
CA ARG A 195 3.15 -7.67 28.46
C ARG A 195 2.38 -7.88 29.77
N ARG A 196 1.21 -8.53 29.70
CA ARG A 196 0.40 -8.85 30.90
C ARG A 196 1.14 -9.77 31.88
N GLY A 197 1.91 -10.73 31.37
CA GLY A 197 2.72 -11.62 32.20
C GLY A 197 3.81 -10.85 32.98
N ASN A 198 4.50 -9.94 32.30
CA ASN A 198 5.55 -9.11 32.92
C ASN A 198 4.96 -8.13 33.96
N GLU A 199 3.81 -7.53 33.67
CA GLU A 199 3.10 -6.66 34.63
C GLU A 199 2.70 -7.43 35.90
N ALA A 200 2.23 -8.68 35.77
CA ALA A 200 1.89 -9.52 36.92
C ALA A 200 3.11 -9.91 37.77
N LEU A 201 4.26 -10.22 37.14
CA LEU A 201 5.51 -10.52 37.85
C LEU A 201 6.03 -9.31 38.63
N ASN A 202 5.97 -8.12 38.03
CA ASN A 202 6.42 -6.88 38.68
C ASN A 202 5.56 -6.47 39.89
N LEU A 203 4.31 -6.92 39.97
CA LEU A 203 3.43 -6.69 41.13
C LEU A 203 3.70 -7.66 42.29
N LEU A 204 4.42 -8.76 42.03
CA LEU A 204 4.75 -9.79 43.03
C LEU A 204 6.19 -9.65 43.59
N ALA A 205 6.99 -8.74 43.05
CA ALA A 205 8.36 -8.43 43.47
C ALA A 205 8.41 -7.17 44.34
#